data_AF-A0A969AQK9-F1
#
_entry.id   AF-A0A969AQK9-F1
#
_cell.length_a   1.000
_cell.length_b   1.000
_cell.length_c   1.000
_cell.angle_alpha   90.00
_cell.angle_beta   90.00
_cell.angle_gamma   90.00
#
_symmetry.space_group_name_H-M   'P 1'
#
loop_
_entity.id
_entity.type
_entity.pdbx_description
1 polymer ?
#
loop_
_entity_poly.entity_id
_entity_poly.type
_entity_poly.pdbx_seq_one_letter_code
_entity_poly.pdbx_strand_id
1 'polypeptide(L)'
;MQGRPDEAEPLFQKALILHQKLFGYEHPDVALSLNNLAGVYTSQGRYNEAESLYLKTIAIAHVTLGMEHPNARTAINNFQICLVSAIQAGETSTLSDHPTTQAMLKELQEEKAPK
;
A
#
# COMPACT_ATOMS: atom_id res chain seq x y z
N MET A 1 -4.81 -24.42 -8.30
CA MET A 1 -3.49 -23.75 -8.35
C MET A 1 -3.55 -22.59 -7.39
N GLN A 2 -3.12 -22.79 -6.14
CA GLN A 2 -3.05 -21.72 -5.15
C GLN A 2 -1.71 -21.01 -5.37
N GLY A 3 -1.74 -19.74 -5.78
CA GLY A 3 -0.53 -18.91 -5.79
C GLY A 3 -0.05 -18.80 -4.35
N ARG A 4 1.11 -19.37 -4.05
CA ARG A 4 1.68 -19.34 -2.71
C ARG A 4 2.17 -17.91 -2.46
N PRO A 5 1.64 -17.19 -1.45
CA PRO A 5 2.12 -15.85 -1.13
C PRO A 5 3.62 -15.82 -0.84
N ASP A 6 4.18 -16.94 -0.38
CA ASP A 6 5.61 -17.14 -0.07
C ASP A 6 6.52 -17.03 -1.32
N GLU A 7 6.00 -17.30 -2.52
CA GLU A 7 6.77 -17.18 -3.78
C GLU A 7 6.65 -15.79 -4.40
N ALA A 8 5.60 -15.03 -4.08
CA ALA A 8 5.34 -13.71 -4.67
C ALA A 8 6.25 -12.62 -4.08
N GLU A 9 6.45 -12.63 -2.77
CA GLU A 9 7.29 -11.67 -2.05
C GLU A 9 8.73 -11.56 -2.63
N PRO A 10 9.51 -12.65 -2.77
CA PRO A 10 10.86 -12.56 -3.30
C PRO A 10 10.91 -12.08 -4.76
N LEU A 11 9.85 -12.33 -5.55
CA LEU A 11 9.76 -11.83 -6.92
C LEU A 11 9.52 -10.31 -6.95
N PHE A 12 8.59 -9.80 -6.12
CA PHE A 12 8.33 -8.36 -6.05
C PHE A 12 9.49 -7.58 -5.42
N GLN A 13 10.20 -8.13 -4.43
CA GLN A 13 11.41 -7.52 -3.89
C GLN A 13 12.52 -7.42 -4.96
N LYS A 14 12.73 -8.49 -5.75
CA LYS A 14 13.69 -8.46 -6.87
C LYS A 14 13.30 -7.42 -7.92
N ALA A 15 12.02 -7.37 -8.31
CA ALA A 15 11.52 -6.38 -9.26
C ALA A 15 11.73 -4.94 -8.74
N LEU A 16 11.44 -4.70 -7.46
CA LEU A 16 11.66 -3.40 -6.82
C LEU A 16 13.13 -2.97 -6.88
N ILE A 17 14.06 -3.86 -6.53
CA ILE A 17 15.50 -3.58 -6.60
C ILE A 17 15.95 -3.26 -8.03
N LEU A 18 15.46 -4.02 -9.02
CA LEU A 18 15.79 -3.80 -10.43
C LEU A 18 15.26 -2.46 -10.93
N HIS A 19 14.00 -2.14 -10.65
CA HIS A 19 13.41 -0.86 -11.06
C HIS A 19 14.07 0.34 -10.38
N GLN A 20 14.41 0.23 -9.09
CA GLN A 20 15.16 1.29 -8.40
C GLN A 20 16.53 1.53 -9.04
N LYS A 21 17.24 0.46 -9.44
CA LYS A 21 18.53 0.57 -10.13
C LYS A 21 18.42 1.14 -11.54
N LEU A 22 17.37 0.79 -12.26
CA LEU A 22 17.19 1.19 -13.67
C LEU A 22 16.63 2.60 -13.82
N PHE A 23 15.69 3.00 -12.95
CA PHE A 23 14.90 4.20 -13.14
C PHE A 23 15.04 5.23 -12.00
N GLY A 24 15.69 4.86 -10.90
CA GLY A 24 15.75 5.68 -9.69
C GLY A 24 14.52 5.52 -8.79
N TYR A 25 14.64 5.98 -7.54
CA TYR A 25 13.66 5.70 -6.48
C TYR A 25 12.29 6.36 -6.67
N GLU A 26 12.21 7.43 -7.46
CA GLU A 26 10.99 8.21 -7.66
C GLU A 26 10.25 7.84 -8.95
N HIS A 27 10.68 6.79 -9.65
CA HIS A 27 10.02 6.42 -10.91
C HIS A 27 8.62 5.81 -10.69
N PRO A 28 7.62 6.10 -11.55
CA PRO A 28 6.30 5.47 -11.51
C PRO A 28 6.32 3.93 -11.44
N ASP A 29 7.27 3.28 -12.12
CA ASP A 29 7.39 1.80 -12.08
C ASP A 29 7.91 1.28 -10.73
N VAL A 30 8.68 2.08 -10.01
CA VAL A 30 9.05 1.79 -8.62
C VAL A 30 7.82 1.88 -7.73
N ALA A 31 6.96 2.89 -7.92
CA ALA A 31 5.69 3.00 -7.21
C ALA A 31 4.78 1.78 -7.47
N LEU A 32 4.65 1.34 -8.71
CA LEU A 32 3.88 0.12 -9.04
C LEU A 32 4.44 -1.13 -8.36
N SER A 33 5.77 -1.24 -8.27
CA SER A 33 6.42 -2.38 -7.60
C SER A 33 6.20 -2.36 -6.09
N LEU A 34 6.29 -1.17 -5.47
CA LEU A 34 5.99 -0.96 -4.05
C LEU A 34 4.53 -1.30 -3.74
N ASN A 35 3.59 -0.85 -4.56
CA ASN A 35 2.17 -1.17 -4.43
C ASN A 35 1.91 -2.68 -4.41
N ASN A 36 2.53 -3.41 -5.34
CA ASN A 36 2.31 -4.85 -5.45
C ASN A 36 2.91 -5.61 -4.25
N LEU A 37 4.10 -5.21 -3.80
CA LEU A 37 4.71 -5.79 -2.59
C LEU A 37 3.86 -5.48 -1.34
N ALA A 38 3.29 -4.28 -1.25
CA ALA A 38 2.37 -3.90 -0.18
C ALA A 38 1.14 -4.81 -0.16
N GLY A 39 0.56 -5.11 -1.33
CA GLY A 39 -0.57 -6.05 -1.46
C GLY A 39 -0.24 -7.46 -0.96
N VAL A 40 0.98 -7.95 -1.21
CA VAL A 40 1.44 -9.24 -0.66
C VAL A 40 1.47 -9.18 0.87
N TYR A 41 2.03 -8.12 1.46
CA TYR A 41 2.06 -7.96 2.92
C TYR A 41 0.66 -7.84 3.53
N THR A 42 -0.26 -7.11 2.89
CA THR A 42 -1.66 -7.07 3.31
C THR A 42 -2.27 -8.47 3.35
N SER A 43 -2.04 -9.29 2.31
CA SER A 43 -2.57 -10.66 2.25
C SER A 43 -1.98 -11.60 3.32
N GLN A 44 -0.80 -11.29 3.84
CA GLN A 44 -0.12 -12.02 4.90
C GLN A 44 -0.45 -11.48 6.31
N GLY A 45 -1.28 -10.43 6.43
CA GLY A 45 -1.59 -9.78 7.71
C GLY A 45 -0.48 -8.84 8.23
N ARG A 46 0.56 -8.57 7.43
CA ARG A 46 1.68 -7.69 7.79
C ARG A 46 1.33 -6.23 7.51
N TYR A 47 0.34 -5.71 8.23
CA TYR A 47 -0.29 -4.41 7.93
C TYR A 47 0.66 -3.21 8.08
N ASN A 48 1.54 -3.23 9.07
CA ASN A 48 2.54 -2.18 9.31
C ASN A 48 3.58 -2.09 8.16
N GLU A 49 4.00 -3.24 7.63
CA GLU A 49 4.93 -3.29 6.51
C GLU A 49 4.24 -2.86 5.21
N ALA A 50 3.00 -3.29 5.00
CA ALA A 50 2.17 -2.86 3.88
C ALA A 50 1.93 -1.34 3.89
N GLU A 51 1.59 -0.77 5.05
CA GLU A 51 1.39 0.67 5.26
C GLU A 51 2.60 1.47 4.76
N SER A 52 3.80 1.13 5.20
CA SER A 52 5.01 1.85 4.81
C SER A 52 5.21 1.87 3.29
N LEU A 53 4.88 0.77 2.61
CA LEU A 53 5.01 0.65 1.16
C LEU A 53 3.90 1.41 0.41
N TYR A 54 2.66 1.39 0.91
CA TYR A 54 1.58 2.18 0.33
C TYR A 54 1.84 3.69 0.47
N LEU A 55 2.31 4.15 1.63
CA LEU A 55 2.64 5.56 1.84
C LEU A 55 3.74 6.04 0.88
N LYS A 56 4.79 5.24 0.68
CA LYS A 56 5.85 5.54 -0.31
C LYS A 56 5.30 5.55 -1.74
N THR A 57 4.46 4.58 -2.08
CA THR A 57 3.78 4.51 -3.40
C THR A 57 2.98 5.78 -3.67
N ILE A 58 2.14 6.19 -2.72
CA ILE A 58 1.28 7.38 -2.84
C ILE A 58 2.14 8.65 -2.98
N ALA A 59 3.21 8.78 -2.18
CA ALA A 59 4.12 9.92 -2.27
C ALA A 59 4.77 10.03 -3.66
N ILE A 60 5.30 8.91 -4.20
CA ILE A 60 5.92 8.89 -5.52
C ILE A 60 4.87 9.18 -6.61
N ALA A 61 3.71 8.53 -6.56
CA ALA A 61 2.66 8.72 -7.56
C ALA A 61 2.11 10.15 -7.55
N HIS A 62 1.99 10.77 -6.38
CA HIS A 62 1.58 12.17 -6.25
C HIS A 62 2.57 13.10 -6.97
N VAL A 63 3.87 12.96 -6.71
CA VAL A 63 4.89 13.84 -7.28
C VAL A 63 5.07 13.62 -8.78
N THR A 64 4.96 12.37 -9.25
CA THR A 64 5.29 12.03 -10.65
C THR A 64 4.11 12.02 -11.61
N LEU A 65 2.91 11.66 -11.15
CA LEU A 65 1.74 11.47 -12.00
C LEU A 65 0.56 12.38 -11.62
N GLY A 66 0.55 12.90 -10.39
CA GLY A 66 -0.58 13.60 -9.79
C GLY A 66 -1.64 12.65 -9.22
N MET A 67 -2.43 13.15 -8.25
CA MET A 67 -3.40 12.35 -7.50
C MET A 67 -4.58 11.83 -8.33
N GLU A 68 -4.92 12.51 -9.43
CA GLU A 68 -5.99 12.10 -10.35
C GLU A 68 -5.59 10.94 -11.25
N HIS A 69 -4.30 10.62 -11.34
CA HIS A 69 -3.81 9.56 -12.22
C HIS A 69 -4.31 8.18 -11.76
N PRO A 70 -4.73 7.29 -12.67
CA PRO A 70 -5.24 5.96 -12.33
C PRO A 70 -4.33 5.15 -11.40
N ASN A 71 -3.01 5.25 -11.58
CA ASN A 71 -2.04 4.56 -10.70
C ASN A 71 -2.07 5.09 -9.26
N ALA A 72 -2.17 6.42 -9.07
CA ALA A 72 -2.26 7.03 -7.75
C ALA A 72 -3.57 6.61 -7.06
N ARG A 73 -4.69 6.67 -7.80
CA ARG A 73 -6.00 6.21 -7.32
C ARG A 73 -5.99 4.72 -6.95
N THR A 74 -5.32 3.88 -7.74
CA THR A 74 -5.19 2.44 -7.45
C THR A 74 -4.41 2.21 -6.16
N ALA A 75 -3.31 2.93 -5.94
CA ALA A 75 -2.52 2.82 -4.71
C ALA A 75 -3.34 3.23 -3.46
N ILE A 76 -4.13 4.30 -3.56
CA ILE A 76 -5.02 4.74 -2.49
C ILE A 76 -6.08 3.69 -2.19
N ASN A 77 -6.75 3.16 -3.22
CA ASN A 77 -7.77 2.13 -3.05
C ASN A 77 -7.19 0.86 -2.38
N ASN A 78 -6.00 0.43 -2.80
CA ASN A 78 -5.34 -0.73 -2.20
C ASN A 78 -4.94 -0.46 -0.74
N PHE A 79 -4.51 0.76 -0.43
CA PHE A 79 -4.22 1.13 0.95
C PHE A 79 -5.48 1.15 1.81
N GLN A 80 -6.60 1.67 1.30
CA GLN A 80 -7.90 1.60 1.99
C GLN A 80 -8.31 0.15 2.28
N ILE A 81 -8.13 -0.77 1.31
CA ILE A 81 -8.38 -2.20 1.53
C ILE A 81 -7.50 -2.74 2.66
N CYS A 82 -6.20 -2.39 2.69
CA CYS A 82 -5.29 -2.78 3.77
C CYS A 82 -5.76 -2.29 5.14
N LEU A 83 -6.20 -1.03 5.23
CA LEU A 83 -6.72 -0.45 6.48
C LEU A 83 -8.02 -1.12 6.92
N VAL A 84 -8.93 -1.41 6.00
CA VAL A 84 -10.17 -2.17 6.30
C VAL A 84 -9.83 -3.57 6.83
N SER A 85 -8.86 -4.26 6.22
CA SER A 85 -8.40 -5.56 6.71
C SER A 85 -7.80 -5.47 8.11
N ALA A 86 -6.97 -4.46 8.39
CA ALA A 86 -6.41 -4.23 9.72
C ALA A 86 -7.50 -3.93 10.77
N ILE A 87 -8.52 -3.13 10.41
CA ILE A 87 -9.69 -2.87 11.28
C ILE A 87 -10.44 -4.17 11.59
N GLN A 88 -10.70 -4.99 10.56
CA GLN A 88 -11.42 -6.26 10.73
C GLN A 88 -10.63 -7.27 11.57
N ALA A 89 -9.30 -7.28 11.46
CA ALA A 89 -8.41 -8.11 12.26
C ALA A 89 -8.23 -7.58 13.70
N GLY A 90 -8.62 -6.34 13.98
CA GLY A 90 -8.35 -5.67 15.27
C GLY A 90 -6.88 -5.28 15.45
N GLU A 91 -6.11 -5.21 14.36
CA GLU A 91 -4.66 -4.96 14.34
C GLU A 91 -4.32 -3.51 13.99
N THR A 92 -5.25 -2.57 14.15
CA THR A 92 -5.00 -1.14 13.88
C THR A 92 -3.93 -0.54 14.79
N SER A 93 -3.66 -1.15 15.94
CA SER A 93 -2.56 -0.77 16.83
C SER A 93 -1.17 -1.04 16.26
N THR A 94 -1.07 -1.86 15.19
CA THR A 94 0.19 -2.11 14.48
C THR A 94 0.53 -1.01 13.48
N LEU A 95 -0.47 -0.19 13.10
CA LEU A 95 -0.31 0.90 12.14
C LEU A 95 0.34 2.12 12.80
N SER A 96 0.99 2.93 11.99
CA SER A 96 1.66 4.14 12.46
C SER A 96 0.71 5.33 12.68
N ASP A 97 1.19 6.33 13.41
CA ASP A 97 0.52 7.63 13.58
C ASP A 97 0.68 8.56 12.35
N HIS A 98 1.02 8.02 11.18
CA HIS A 98 1.20 8.83 9.98
C HIS A 98 -0.11 9.57 9.62
N PRO A 99 -0.07 10.87 9.32
CA PRO A 99 -1.29 11.67 9.12
C PRO A 99 -2.24 11.11 8.05
N THR A 100 -1.70 10.60 6.95
CA THR A 100 -2.51 9.95 5.89
C THR A 100 -3.21 8.70 6.39
N THR A 101 -2.52 7.87 7.17
CA THR A 101 -3.09 6.64 7.75
C THR A 101 -4.22 6.99 8.71
N GLN A 102 -3.97 7.93 9.62
CA GLN A 102 -4.96 8.36 10.61
C GLN A 102 -6.19 9.02 9.97
N ALA A 103 -5.98 9.84 8.94
CA ALA A 103 -7.08 10.45 8.19
C ALA A 103 -7.96 9.40 7.50
N MET A 104 -7.35 8.43 6.80
CA MET A 104 -8.09 7.35 6.14
C MET A 104 -8.79 6.42 7.14
N LEU A 105 -8.14 6.09 8.26
CA LEU A 105 -8.76 5.29 9.32
C LEU A 105 -9.99 5.97 9.88
N LYS A 106 -9.92 7.29 10.14
CA LYS A 106 -11.04 8.07 10.61
C LYS A 106 -12.18 8.08 9.60
N GLU A 107 -11.90 8.34 8.32
CA GLU A 107 -12.89 8.32 7.24
C GLU A 107 -13.61 6.96 7.15
N LEU A 108 -12.85 5.86 7.18
CA LEU A 108 -13.38 4.49 7.13
C LEU A 108 -14.22 4.10 8.35
N GLN A 109 -13.96 4.73 9.51
CA GLN A 109 -14.75 4.54 10.73
C GLN A 109 -16.04 5.37 10.70
N GLU A 110 -16.00 6.59 10.17
CA GLU A 110 -17.15 7.48 10.03
C GLU A 110 -18.15 6.97 8.97
N GLU A 111 -17.67 6.35 7.89
CA GLU A 111 -18.53 5.76 6.85
C GLU A 111 -19.39 4.59 7.37
N LYS A 112 -18.98 3.97 8.49
CA LYS A 112 -19.73 2.90 9.15
C LYS A 112 -20.71 3.38 10.23
N ALA A 113 -20.74 4.67 10.56
CA ALA A 113 -21.69 5.21 11.51
C ALA A 113 -23.09 5.32 10.86
N PRO A 114 -24.15 4.72 11.44
CA PRO A 114 -25.50 4.94 10.94
C PRO A 114 -25.87 6.42 11.06
N LYS A 115 -26.42 6.99 9.98
CA LYS A 115 -27.01 8.33 9.98
C LYS A 115 -28.13 8.46 11.00
#